data_AF-A0A7S1RD79-F1
#
_entry.id   AF-A0A7S1RD79-F1
#
_cell.length_a   1.000
_cell.length_b   1.000
_cell.length_c   1.000
_cell.angle_alpha   90.00
_cell.angle_beta   90.00
_cell.angle_gamma   90.00
#
_symmetry.space_group_name_H-M   'P 1'
#
loop_
_entity.id
_entity.type
_entity.pdbx_description
1 polymer ?
#
loop_
_entity_poly.entity_id
_entity_poly.type
_entity_poly.pdbx_seq_one_letter_code
_entity_poly.pdbx_strand_id
1 'polypeptide(L)'
;EATAKAAPAVAAEDGGQGSSQEALPDRTTWPSCVDQGVVLRGKGVYASFEDISAMFGDTAKGCWDNDCSRTDKFQAPSAEDCARVCAVMSRCAFWTYGMQDGANHCFMRTSDQGREASDDFVAASRACQPPTTEVSTSQAALAVLESPALRACDSDSGGEACPDLYAAMRTWNYGIQNLRTTLEGTQNNVGRYLEQISADAEAFLGMPLSDQLAEFYSISAANNRQVFEAVRHFLVGEGEDGQAAPQLPSVFDASAPRPARGLLCEGDCLA
;
A
#
# COMPACT_ATOMS: atom_id res chain seq x y z
N GLU A 1 -24.07 37.33 -83.72
CA GLU A 1 -22.87 36.55 -83.36
C GLU A 1 -22.12 37.25 -82.25
N ALA A 2 -21.58 36.43 -81.35
CA ALA A 2 -20.92 36.82 -80.12
C ALA A 2 -19.52 37.41 -80.36
N THR A 3 -19.10 38.32 -79.49
CA THR A 3 -17.68 38.41 -79.12
C THR A 3 -17.53 38.90 -77.69
N ALA A 4 -16.68 38.17 -76.97
CA ALA A 4 -16.43 38.23 -75.54
C ALA A 4 -15.52 39.39 -75.12
N LYS A 5 -15.57 39.75 -73.83
CA LYS A 5 -14.48 40.45 -73.15
C LYS A 5 -14.30 39.85 -71.75
N ALA A 6 -13.15 39.20 -71.57
CA ALA A 6 -12.70 38.59 -70.32
C ALA A 6 -12.23 39.66 -69.31
N ALA A 7 -12.38 39.34 -68.02
CA ALA A 7 -11.81 40.05 -66.88
C ALA A 7 -10.93 39.09 -66.05
N PRO A 8 -9.91 39.59 -65.32
CA PRO A 8 -8.81 38.78 -64.82
C PRO A 8 -9.06 38.10 -63.48
N ALA A 9 -8.29 37.04 -63.26
CA ALA A 9 -8.27 36.17 -62.10
C ALA A 9 -7.78 36.88 -60.82
N VAL A 10 -8.45 36.59 -59.71
CA VAL A 10 -8.02 36.92 -58.34
C VAL A 10 -7.40 35.66 -57.74
N ALA A 11 -6.14 35.77 -57.33
CA ALA A 11 -5.42 34.75 -56.59
C ALA A 11 -5.98 34.66 -55.16
N ALA A 12 -6.33 33.44 -54.73
CA ALA A 12 -6.64 33.14 -53.33
C ALA A 12 -5.37 32.59 -52.67
N GLU A 13 -4.89 33.28 -51.64
CA GLU A 13 -3.80 32.84 -50.79
C GLU A 13 -4.30 31.76 -49.82
N ASP A 14 -3.64 30.61 -49.86
CA ASP A 14 -3.85 29.44 -49.00
C ASP A 14 -3.17 29.67 -47.64
N GLY A 15 -3.95 30.16 -46.68
CA GLY A 15 -3.54 30.32 -45.29
C GLY A 15 -3.55 28.99 -44.55
N GLY A 16 -2.50 28.19 -44.75
CA GLY A 16 -2.26 26.95 -44.00
C GLY A 16 -2.09 27.21 -42.50
N GLN A 17 -3.18 27.06 -41.75
CA GLN A 17 -3.16 27.03 -40.29
C GLN A 17 -2.57 25.68 -39.84
N GLY A 18 -1.35 25.72 -39.32
CA GLY A 18 -0.73 24.62 -38.59
C GLY A 18 -1.55 24.29 -37.35
N SER A 19 -2.38 23.26 -37.45
CA SER A 19 -3.02 22.60 -36.32
C SER A 19 -1.94 21.87 -35.52
N SER A 20 -1.55 22.47 -34.39
CA SER A 20 -0.86 21.76 -33.33
C SER A 20 -1.82 20.70 -32.79
N GLN A 21 -1.71 19.46 -33.29
CA GLN A 21 -2.36 18.32 -32.66
C GLN A 21 -1.64 18.06 -31.34
N GLU A 22 -2.20 18.58 -30.25
CA GLU A 22 -1.89 18.10 -28.90
C GLU A 22 -2.12 16.58 -28.89
N ALA A 23 -1.05 15.83 -28.66
CA ALA A 23 -1.13 14.38 -28.52
C ALA A 23 -2.11 14.06 -27.39
N LEU A 24 -3.09 13.21 -27.67
CA LEU A 24 -4.02 12.74 -26.65
C LEU A 24 -3.22 12.10 -25.50
N PRO A 25 -3.58 12.37 -24.24
CA PRO A 25 -2.88 11.80 -23.09
C PRO A 25 -2.90 10.28 -23.18
N ASP A 26 -1.75 9.66 -22.92
CA ASP A 26 -1.61 8.22 -22.86
C ASP A 26 -2.52 7.66 -21.77
N ARG A 27 -3.61 7.01 -22.15
CA ARG A 27 -4.59 6.39 -21.24
C ARG A 27 -4.20 4.96 -20.83
N THR A 28 -2.97 4.54 -21.09
CA THR A 28 -2.53 3.17 -20.77
C THR A 28 -1.81 3.07 -19.43
N THR A 29 -1.38 4.19 -18.85
CA THR A 29 -0.62 4.23 -17.60
C THR A 29 -1.37 4.90 -16.46
N TRP A 30 -0.98 4.61 -15.22
CA TRP A 30 -1.55 5.29 -14.05
C TRP A 30 -1.14 6.78 -14.00
N PRO A 31 -2.03 7.71 -13.59
CA PRO A 31 -3.45 7.51 -13.25
C PRO A 31 -4.41 7.66 -14.44
N SER A 32 -3.90 7.97 -15.64
CA SER A 32 -4.73 8.27 -16.82
C SER A 32 -5.50 7.08 -17.39
N CYS A 33 -5.15 5.85 -17.01
CA CYS A 33 -5.89 4.63 -17.33
C CYS A 33 -7.13 4.39 -16.45
N VAL A 34 -7.38 5.24 -15.45
CA VAL A 34 -8.55 5.14 -14.58
C VAL A 34 -9.76 5.80 -15.26
N ASP A 35 -10.82 5.03 -15.44
CA ASP A 35 -12.09 5.52 -15.98
C ASP A 35 -12.88 6.25 -14.89
N GLN A 36 -13.06 7.56 -15.08
CA GLN A 36 -13.88 8.40 -14.21
C GLN A 36 -15.37 8.21 -14.50
N GLY A 37 -16.21 8.29 -13.47
CA GLY A 37 -17.66 8.22 -13.62
C GLY A 37 -18.14 6.82 -14.02
N VAL A 38 -17.42 5.78 -13.63
CA VAL A 38 -17.69 4.39 -14.02
C VAL A 38 -17.74 3.48 -12.81
N VAL A 39 -18.78 2.65 -12.76
CA VAL A 39 -18.90 1.52 -11.82
C VAL A 39 -18.95 0.21 -12.62
N LEU A 40 -18.21 -0.80 -12.18
CA LEU A 40 -18.39 -2.16 -12.67
C LEU A 40 -19.28 -2.92 -11.69
N ARG A 41 -20.56 -3.09 -12.03
CA ARG A 41 -21.48 -3.91 -11.22
C ARG A 41 -21.22 -5.38 -11.48
N GLY A 42 -21.47 -6.21 -10.47
CA GLY A 42 -21.14 -7.64 -10.61
C GLY A 42 -21.84 -8.58 -9.66
N LYS A 43 -22.94 -8.16 -8.99
CA LYS A 43 -23.63 -8.95 -7.95
C LYS A 43 -23.77 -10.43 -8.36
N GLY A 44 -22.92 -11.28 -7.78
CA GLY A 44 -22.89 -12.74 -7.99
C GLY A 44 -22.35 -13.24 -9.33
N VAL A 45 -22.17 -12.39 -10.35
CA VAL A 45 -21.76 -12.82 -11.71
C VAL A 45 -20.28 -12.53 -11.97
N TYR A 46 -19.84 -11.30 -11.67
CA TYR A 46 -18.47 -10.84 -11.96
C TYR A 46 -17.67 -10.55 -10.70
N ALA A 47 -18.21 -10.84 -9.51
CA ALA A 47 -17.53 -10.68 -8.24
C ALA A 47 -16.29 -11.58 -8.13
N SER A 48 -15.14 -10.99 -7.79
CA SER A 48 -13.91 -11.71 -7.49
C SER A 48 -13.78 -11.92 -5.99
N PHE A 49 -14.38 -13.00 -5.47
CA PHE A 49 -14.26 -13.37 -4.06
C PHE A 49 -12.89 -13.95 -3.74
N GLU A 50 -12.22 -13.37 -2.75
CA GLU A 50 -10.94 -13.82 -2.17
C GLU A 50 -10.94 -13.60 -0.64
N ASP A 51 -9.90 -14.09 0.04
CA ASP A 51 -9.63 -13.85 1.46
C ASP A 51 -8.77 -12.59 1.63
N ILE A 52 -9.43 -11.47 1.94
CA ILE A 52 -8.77 -10.18 2.21
C ILE A 52 -8.25 -10.14 3.66
N SER A 53 -8.87 -10.87 4.58
CA SER A 53 -8.38 -11.00 5.97
C SER A 53 -7.00 -11.65 6.05
N ALA A 54 -6.66 -12.59 5.18
CA ALA A 54 -5.31 -13.16 5.11
C ALA A 54 -4.24 -12.09 4.77
N MET A 55 -4.60 -11.06 3.99
CA MET A 55 -3.66 -10.00 3.59
C MET A 55 -3.56 -8.85 4.59
N PHE A 56 -4.62 -8.53 5.33
CA PHE A 56 -4.69 -7.32 6.15
C PHE A 56 -5.16 -7.53 7.61
N GLY A 57 -5.46 -8.77 8.00
CA GLY A 57 -5.97 -9.12 9.32
C GLY A 57 -7.22 -8.32 9.69
N ASP A 58 -7.30 -7.88 10.94
CA ASP A 58 -8.41 -7.10 11.51
C ASP A 58 -8.59 -5.70 10.89
N THR A 59 -7.65 -5.28 10.05
CA THR A 59 -7.76 -4.03 9.30
C THR A 59 -8.75 -4.14 8.14
N ALA A 60 -8.99 -5.37 7.63
CA ALA A 60 -10.00 -5.62 6.62
C ALA A 60 -11.41 -5.39 7.19
N LYS A 61 -12.15 -4.43 6.60
CA LYS A 61 -13.51 -4.05 7.04
C LYS A 61 -14.39 -3.71 5.85
N GLY A 62 -15.70 -3.58 6.09
CA GLY A 62 -16.69 -3.27 5.06
C GLY A 62 -16.84 -4.37 4.00
N CYS A 63 -16.61 -5.62 4.41
CA CYS A 63 -16.64 -6.79 3.55
C CYS A 63 -18.05 -7.21 3.17
N TRP A 64 -18.17 -8.01 2.10
CA TRP A 64 -19.44 -8.60 1.70
C TRP A 64 -19.98 -9.48 2.85
N ASP A 65 -21.23 -9.23 3.26
CA ASP A 65 -21.89 -9.94 4.35
C ASP A 65 -21.11 -9.96 5.68
N ASN A 66 -20.26 -8.94 5.90
CA ASN A 66 -19.32 -8.86 7.02
C ASN A 66 -18.30 -10.02 7.10
N ASP A 67 -18.06 -10.74 5.99
CA ASP A 67 -17.09 -11.82 5.90
C ASP A 67 -15.91 -11.41 5.01
N CYS A 68 -14.77 -11.05 5.62
CA CYS A 68 -13.56 -10.68 4.90
C CYS A 68 -12.72 -11.86 4.38
N SER A 69 -13.05 -13.10 4.80
CA SER A 69 -12.40 -14.32 4.30
C SER A 69 -12.95 -14.75 2.94
N ARG A 70 -14.11 -14.21 2.56
CA ARG A 70 -14.75 -14.46 1.28
C ARG A 70 -15.47 -13.22 0.81
N THR A 71 -14.69 -12.25 0.31
CA THR A 71 -15.25 -10.97 -0.13
C THR A 71 -14.76 -10.55 -1.50
N ASP A 72 -15.62 -9.87 -2.25
CA ASP A 72 -15.25 -9.07 -3.43
C ASP A 72 -15.26 -7.56 -3.11
N LYS A 73 -15.57 -7.20 -1.87
CA LYS A 73 -15.73 -5.81 -1.40
C LYS A 73 -14.94 -5.57 -0.11
N PHE A 74 -14.35 -4.40 0.05
CA PHE A 74 -13.81 -3.96 1.35
C PHE A 74 -13.66 -2.44 1.37
N GLN A 75 -13.55 -1.84 2.55
CA GLN A 75 -13.23 -0.43 2.68
C GLN A 75 -11.76 -0.18 2.40
N ALA A 76 -11.47 0.82 1.59
CA ALA A 76 -10.13 1.29 1.30
C ALA A 76 -10.14 2.82 1.30
N PRO A 77 -9.03 3.48 1.67
CA PRO A 77 -8.98 4.94 1.75
C PRO A 77 -8.81 5.61 0.39
N SER A 78 -8.38 4.86 -0.65
CA SER A 78 -8.04 5.42 -1.96
C SER A 78 -8.25 4.43 -3.11
N ALA A 79 -8.31 4.95 -4.34
CA ALA A 79 -8.36 4.14 -5.56
C ALA A 79 -7.02 3.45 -5.84
N GLU A 80 -5.92 4.09 -5.44
CA GLU A 80 -4.56 3.58 -5.46
C GLU A 80 -4.47 2.25 -4.70
N ASP A 81 -4.98 2.22 -3.47
CA ASP A 81 -5.00 1.01 -2.65
C ASP A 81 -5.84 -0.08 -3.33
N CYS A 82 -6.99 0.30 -3.91
CA CYS A 82 -7.81 -0.62 -4.68
C CYS A 82 -7.05 -1.30 -5.82
N ALA A 83 -6.33 -0.50 -6.61
CA ALA A 83 -5.57 -0.97 -7.75
C ALA A 83 -4.45 -1.92 -7.30
N ARG A 84 -3.70 -1.55 -6.24
CA ARG A 84 -2.61 -2.37 -5.69
C ARG A 84 -3.10 -3.70 -5.14
N VAL A 85 -4.23 -3.71 -4.43
CA VAL A 85 -4.83 -4.97 -3.94
C VAL A 85 -5.29 -5.85 -5.10
N CYS A 86 -5.97 -5.29 -6.10
CA CYS A 86 -6.35 -6.04 -7.30
C CYS A 86 -5.14 -6.64 -8.03
N ALA A 87 -4.02 -5.92 -8.07
CA ALA A 87 -2.81 -6.36 -8.75
C ALA A 87 -2.16 -7.60 -8.15
N VAL A 88 -2.35 -7.87 -6.85
CA VAL A 88 -1.82 -9.07 -6.18
C VAL A 88 -2.85 -10.19 -6.06
N MET A 89 -4.15 -9.90 -6.16
CA MET A 89 -5.21 -10.91 -6.12
C MET A 89 -5.21 -11.76 -7.37
N SER A 90 -5.24 -13.08 -7.22
CA SER A 90 -5.14 -13.99 -8.35
C SER A 90 -6.31 -13.87 -9.33
N ARG A 91 -7.53 -13.67 -8.83
CA ARG A 91 -8.76 -13.64 -9.64
C ARG A 91 -9.21 -12.25 -10.05
N CYS A 92 -8.56 -11.20 -9.55
CA CYS A 92 -8.93 -9.83 -9.92
C CYS A 92 -8.42 -9.49 -11.31
N ALA A 93 -9.33 -9.06 -12.18
CA ALA A 93 -9.05 -8.58 -13.53
C ALA A 93 -9.39 -7.08 -13.68
N PHE A 94 -10.36 -6.60 -12.90
CA PHE A 94 -10.78 -5.20 -12.86
C PHE A 94 -11.16 -4.83 -11.43
N TRP A 95 -11.12 -3.54 -11.13
CA TRP A 95 -11.52 -3.00 -9.84
C TRP A 95 -12.40 -1.77 -10.05
N THR A 96 -13.18 -1.46 -9.02
CA THR A 96 -13.96 -0.23 -8.94
C THR A 96 -13.83 0.32 -7.53
N TYR A 97 -13.73 1.63 -7.42
CA TYR A 97 -13.60 2.35 -6.17
C TYR A 97 -14.62 3.49 -6.12
N GLY A 98 -15.31 3.64 -4.98
CA GLY A 98 -16.25 4.74 -4.78
C GLY A 98 -17.05 4.64 -3.49
N MET A 99 -17.89 5.65 -3.25
CA MET A 99 -18.65 5.79 -2.02
C MET A 99 -19.85 4.82 -1.98
N GLN A 100 -19.96 4.03 -0.91
CA GLN A 100 -21.13 3.20 -0.62
C GLN A 100 -21.39 3.22 0.89
N ASP A 101 -22.64 3.44 1.30
CA ASP A 101 -23.07 3.43 2.70
C ASP A 101 -22.23 4.35 3.62
N GLY A 102 -21.80 5.50 3.09
CA GLY A 102 -21.03 6.51 3.84
C GLY A 102 -19.53 6.21 3.99
N ALA A 103 -19.01 5.16 3.35
CA ALA A 103 -17.58 4.88 3.28
C ALA A 103 -17.12 4.54 1.86
N ASN A 104 -15.84 4.82 1.57
CA ASN A 104 -15.25 4.41 0.31
C ASN A 104 -14.96 2.91 0.31
N HIS A 105 -15.37 2.25 -0.77
CA HIS A 105 -15.20 0.81 -0.93
C HIS A 105 -14.50 0.49 -2.24
N CYS A 106 -13.72 -0.58 -2.16
CA CYS A 106 -13.19 -1.34 -3.26
C CYS A 106 -14.13 -2.47 -3.66
N PHE A 107 -14.23 -2.71 -4.97
CA PHE A 107 -14.98 -3.82 -5.54
C PHE A 107 -14.13 -4.55 -6.57
N MET A 108 -13.81 -5.81 -6.31
CA MET A 108 -12.95 -6.64 -7.13
C MET A 108 -13.78 -7.44 -8.13
N ARG A 109 -13.34 -7.42 -9.40
CA ARG A 109 -14.10 -7.95 -10.53
C ARG A 109 -13.27 -8.87 -11.39
N THR A 110 -13.93 -9.89 -11.93
CA THR A 110 -13.36 -10.83 -12.91
C THR A 110 -13.57 -10.39 -14.36
N SER A 111 -14.43 -9.38 -14.59
CA SER A 111 -14.85 -8.91 -15.91
C SER A 111 -15.34 -7.46 -15.84
N ASP A 112 -15.28 -6.73 -16.96
CA ASP A 112 -15.81 -5.38 -17.14
C ASP A 112 -17.22 -5.33 -17.75
N GLN A 113 -17.83 -6.49 -18.00
CA GLN A 113 -19.16 -6.59 -18.65
C GLN A 113 -20.31 -5.92 -17.88
N GLY A 114 -20.13 -5.61 -16.59
CA GLY A 114 -21.10 -4.88 -15.78
C GLY A 114 -20.87 -3.37 -15.73
N ARG A 115 -20.18 -2.80 -16.71
CA ARG A 115 -19.87 -1.37 -16.79
C ARG A 115 -21.13 -0.51 -16.89
N GLU A 116 -21.24 0.46 -15.99
CA GLU A 116 -22.30 1.47 -15.95
C GLU A 116 -21.72 2.85 -15.62
N ALA A 117 -22.43 3.90 -16.02
CA ALA A 117 -22.09 5.28 -15.64
C ALA A 117 -22.49 5.54 -14.18
N SER A 118 -21.58 6.14 -13.40
CA SER A 118 -21.82 6.52 -12.01
C SER A 118 -20.77 7.54 -11.56
N ASP A 119 -21.18 8.79 -11.34
CA ASP A 119 -20.26 9.90 -11.05
C ASP A 119 -19.46 9.75 -9.75
N ASP A 120 -19.97 8.98 -8.78
CA ASP A 120 -19.31 8.71 -7.49
C ASP A 120 -18.26 7.59 -7.52
N PHE A 121 -18.00 7.02 -8.71
CA PHE A 121 -17.14 5.86 -8.86
C PHE A 121 -16.10 6.04 -9.95
N VAL A 122 -14.98 5.34 -9.74
CA VAL A 122 -13.93 5.15 -10.73
C VAL A 122 -13.66 3.66 -10.90
N ALA A 123 -13.23 3.26 -12.09
CA ALA A 123 -12.92 1.87 -12.37
C ALA A 123 -11.69 1.75 -13.26
N ALA A 124 -11.00 0.62 -13.19
CA ALA A 124 -9.95 0.30 -14.15
C ALA A 124 -9.70 -1.21 -14.23
N SER A 125 -8.85 -1.59 -15.20
CA SER A 125 -8.29 -2.94 -15.25
C SER A 125 -7.19 -3.13 -14.20
N ARG A 126 -6.84 -4.39 -13.92
CA ARG A 126 -5.71 -4.77 -13.05
C ARG A 126 -4.39 -4.13 -13.49
N ALA A 127 -4.17 -3.96 -14.80
CA ALA A 127 -2.95 -3.37 -15.33
C ALA A 127 -2.83 -1.88 -15.02
N CYS A 128 -3.95 -1.21 -14.74
CA CYS A 128 -3.99 0.18 -14.33
C CYS A 128 -3.75 0.28 -12.81
N GLN A 129 -2.49 0.36 -12.43
CA GLN A 129 -2.08 0.49 -11.04
C GLN A 129 -0.94 1.51 -10.87
N PRO A 130 -0.82 2.14 -9.69
CA PRO A 130 0.33 2.98 -9.38
C PRO A 130 1.65 2.19 -9.48
N PRO A 131 2.79 2.88 -9.66
CA PRO A 131 4.11 2.27 -9.46
C PRO A 131 4.25 1.65 -8.06
N THR A 132 5.07 0.63 -7.93
CA THR A 132 5.44 0.04 -6.63
C THR A 132 5.90 1.12 -5.65
N THR A 133 5.45 1.01 -4.41
CA THR A 133 5.87 1.94 -3.37
C THR A 133 7.26 1.59 -2.89
N GLU A 134 8.22 2.48 -3.16
CA GLU A 134 9.56 2.39 -2.62
C GLU A 134 9.54 2.78 -1.14
N VAL A 135 9.90 1.86 -0.26
CA VAL A 135 9.96 2.09 1.19
C VAL A 135 11.42 2.29 1.59
N SER A 136 11.78 3.49 2.04
CA SER A 136 13.11 3.72 2.59
C SER A 136 13.34 2.94 3.88
N THR A 137 14.59 2.69 4.23
CA THR A 137 14.95 1.99 5.47
C THR A 137 14.45 2.75 6.72
N SER A 138 14.45 4.09 6.69
CA SER A 138 13.89 4.91 7.76
C SER A 138 12.37 4.72 7.90
N GLN A 139 11.64 4.75 6.78
CA GLN A 139 10.20 4.51 6.78
C GLN A 139 9.86 3.09 7.25
N ALA A 140 10.64 2.09 6.83
CA ALA A 140 10.46 0.70 7.25
C ALA A 140 10.65 0.54 8.77
N ALA A 141 11.71 1.12 9.34
CA ALA A 141 11.96 1.09 10.77
C ALA A 141 10.88 1.86 11.56
N LEU A 142 10.47 3.03 11.04
CA LEU A 142 9.40 3.83 11.65
C LEU A 142 8.06 3.10 11.64
N ALA A 143 7.70 2.45 10.53
CA ALA A 143 6.47 1.66 10.41
C ALA A 143 6.41 0.51 11.42
N VAL A 144 7.55 -0.16 11.70
CA VAL A 144 7.62 -1.18 12.75
C VAL A 144 7.38 -0.58 14.14
N LEU A 145 8.03 0.54 14.45
CA LEU A 145 7.85 1.24 15.72
C LEU A 145 6.40 1.69 15.95
N GLU A 146 5.72 2.09 14.88
CA GLU A 146 4.35 2.61 14.88
C GLU A 146 3.28 1.55 14.61
N SER A 147 3.67 0.30 14.33
CA SER A 147 2.73 -0.79 14.03
C SER A 147 1.74 -1.00 15.19
N PRO A 148 0.43 -0.83 14.93
CA PRO A 148 -0.60 -1.13 15.93
C PRO A 148 -0.63 -2.61 16.31
N ALA A 149 -0.44 -3.50 15.32
CA ALA A 149 -0.40 -4.94 15.53
C ALA A 149 0.76 -5.35 16.44
N LEU A 150 1.94 -4.74 16.27
CA LEU A 150 3.08 -5.01 17.13
C LEU A 150 2.88 -4.45 18.55
N ARG A 151 2.27 -3.27 18.69
CA ARG A 151 1.93 -2.72 20.03
C ARG A 151 0.95 -3.60 20.79
N ALA A 152 0.00 -4.23 20.09
CA ALA A 152 -0.90 -5.20 20.69
C ALA A 152 -0.10 -6.39 21.27
N CYS A 153 0.86 -6.92 20.52
CA CYS A 153 1.79 -7.95 20.99
C CYS A 153 2.64 -7.57 22.19
N ASP A 154 3.15 -6.34 22.20
CA ASP A 154 3.95 -5.84 23.33
C ASP A 154 3.14 -5.71 24.62
N SER A 155 1.81 -5.51 24.50
CA SER A 155 0.91 -5.32 25.64
C SER A 155 0.26 -6.63 26.13
N ASP A 156 0.13 -7.63 25.25
CA ASP A 156 -0.56 -8.90 25.50
C ASP A 156 0.23 -10.08 24.90
N SER A 157 1.43 -10.31 25.43
CA SER A 157 2.38 -11.28 24.88
C SER A 157 1.88 -12.73 25.02
N GLY A 158 1.37 -13.29 23.92
CA GLY A 158 0.79 -14.64 23.84
C GLY A 158 -0.69 -14.71 24.20
N GLY A 159 -1.36 -13.56 24.33
CA GLY A 159 -2.80 -13.47 24.49
C GLY A 159 -3.56 -13.36 23.15
N GLU A 160 -4.84 -13.05 23.25
CA GLU A 160 -5.75 -12.98 22.10
C GLU A 160 -5.33 -11.91 21.09
N ALA A 161 -4.76 -10.79 21.58
CA ALA A 161 -4.32 -9.70 20.72
C ALA A 161 -2.98 -9.98 20.02
N CYS A 162 -2.29 -11.08 20.38
CA CYS A 162 -1.04 -11.50 19.77
C CYS A 162 -0.88 -13.01 19.72
N PRO A 163 -1.56 -13.65 18.75
CA PRO A 163 -1.56 -15.11 18.65
C PRO A 163 -0.22 -15.69 18.15
N ASP A 164 0.65 -14.90 17.52
CA ASP A 164 1.95 -15.36 16.99
C ASP A 164 3.11 -14.45 17.40
N LEU A 165 3.77 -14.81 18.51
CA LEU A 165 4.96 -14.12 19.01
C LEU A 165 6.16 -14.22 18.06
N TYR A 166 6.26 -15.26 17.22
CA TYR A 166 7.32 -15.33 16.22
C TYR A 166 7.06 -14.34 15.09
N ALA A 167 5.81 -14.16 14.65
CA ALA A 167 5.48 -13.11 13.68
C ALA A 167 5.81 -11.72 14.22
N ALA A 168 5.49 -11.46 15.48
CA ALA A 168 5.84 -10.22 16.16
C ALA A 168 7.37 -10.01 16.23
N MET A 169 8.13 -11.03 16.61
CA MET A 169 9.59 -10.92 16.66
C MET A 169 10.23 -10.80 15.26
N ARG A 170 9.69 -11.47 14.23
CA ARG A 170 10.15 -11.27 12.85
C ARG A 170 9.88 -9.85 12.37
N THR A 171 8.75 -9.24 12.77
CA THR A 171 8.47 -7.81 12.52
C THR A 171 9.50 -6.91 13.21
N TRP A 172 9.84 -7.19 14.47
CA TRP A 172 10.92 -6.48 15.16
C TRP A 172 12.26 -6.63 14.43
N ASN A 173 12.64 -7.85 14.04
CA ASN A 173 13.89 -8.11 13.32
C ASN A 173 13.94 -7.36 11.99
N TYR A 174 12.86 -7.36 11.20
CA TYR A 174 12.76 -6.55 9.98
C TYR A 174 13.04 -5.06 10.25
N GLY A 175 12.45 -4.51 11.32
CA GLY A 175 12.72 -3.14 11.74
C GLY A 175 14.18 -2.93 12.13
N ILE A 176 14.77 -3.86 12.90
CA ILE A 176 16.14 -3.75 13.41
C ILE A 176 17.15 -3.72 12.27
N GLN A 177 16.97 -4.55 11.24
CA GLN A 177 17.83 -4.54 10.05
C GLN A 177 17.73 -3.21 9.30
N ASN A 178 16.52 -2.70 9.08
CA ASN A 178 16.30 -1.41 8.44
C ASN A 178 16.85 -0.24 9.27
N LEU A 179 16.76 -0.32 10.60
CA LEU A 179 17.31 0.67 11.50
C LEU A 179 18.84 0.69 11.46
N ARG A 180 19.48 -0.49 11.38
CA ARG A 180 20.94 -0.61 11.23
C ARG A 180 21.42 0.08 9.96
N THR A 181 20.77 -0.17 8.82
CA THR A 181 21.11 0.47 7.55
C THR A 181 20.89 1.99 7.61
N THR A 182 19.79 2.44 8.21
CA THR A 182 19.48 3.87 8.38
C THR A 182 20.57 4.61 9.19
N LEU A 183 21.14 3.96 10.19
CA LEU A 183 22.12 4.57 11.10
C LEU A 183 23.57 4.34 10.67
N GLU A 184 23.80 3.63 9.56
CA GLU A 184 25.14 3.39 9.04
C GLU A 184 25.86 4.71 8.74
N GLY A 185 27.10 4.85 9.22
CA GLY A 185 27.89 6.08 9.06
C GLY A 185 27.49 7.25 9.96
N THR A 186 26.41 7.14 10.74
CA THR A 186 26.01 8.19 11.70
C THR A 186 26.84 8.07 12.99
N GLN A 187 27.38 9.18 13.49
CA GLN A 187 28.05 9.20 14.80
C GLN A 187 27.00 9.17 15.92
N ASN A 188 26.68 7.99 16.41
CA ASN A 188 25.76 7.80 17.54
C ASN A 188 26.35 6.79 18.54
N ASN A 189 25.82 6.78 19.76
CA ASN A 189 26.18 5.84 20.81
C ASN A 189 25.26 4.61 20.82
N VAL A 190 24.43 4.41 19.80
CA VAL A 190 23.41 3.35 19.79
C VAL A 190 23.89 2.02 19.23
N GLY A 191 25.04 1.99 18.55
CA GLY A 191 25.59 0.78 17.91
C GLY A 191 25.59 -0.47 18.81
N ARG A 192 26.11 -0.36 20.05
CA ARG A 192 26.11 -1.49 21.01
C ARG A 192 24.70 -1.99 21.36
N TYR A 193 23.72 -1.10 21.40
CA TYR A 193 22.34 -1.45 21.71
C TYR A 193 21.66 -2.11 20.51
N LEU A 194 21.98 -1.67 19.29
CA LEU A 194 21.53 -2.30 18.04
C LEU A 194 22.07 -3.72 17.89
N GLU A 195 23.33 -3.95 18.25
CA GLU A 195 23.91 -5.29 18.29
C GLU A 195 23.18 -6.20 19.28
N GLN A 196 22.92 -5.69 20.50
CA GLN A 196 22.21 -6.43 21.53
C GLN A 196 20.79 -6.82 21.08
N ILE A 197 19.98 -5.86 20.63
CA ILE A 197 18.58 -6.16 20.25
C ILE A 197 18.50 -7.07 19.02
N SER A 198 19.48 -6.98 18.11
CA SER A 198 19.58 -7.89 16.96
C SER A 198 19.87 -9.32 17.43
N ALA A 199 20.83 -9.49 18.33
CA ALA A 199 21.17 -10.80 18.88
C ALA A 199 20.00 -11.39 19.69
N ASP A 200 19.28 -10.57 20.47
CA ASP A 200 18.11 -11.00 21.24
C ASP A 200 16.96 -11.46 20.31
N ALA A 201 16.71 -10.71 19.23
CA ALA A 201 15.70 -11.08 18.23
C ALA A 201 16.06 -12.40 17.50
N GLU A 202 17.32 -12.57 17.11
CA GLU A 202 17.80 -13.82 16.50
C GLU A 202 17.72 -15.01 17.46
N ALA A 203 18.11 -14.80 18.72
CA ALA A 203 18.01 -15.81 19.77
C ALA A 203 16.55 -16.21 20.00
N PHE A 204 15.63 -15.24 20.09
CA PHE A 204 14.18 -15.49 20.21
C PHE A 204 13.68 -16.38 19.08
N LEU A 205 14.03 -16.06 17.84
CA LEU A 205 13.57 -16.79 16.65
C LEU A 205 14.11 -18.22 16.59
N GLY A 206 15.22 -18.51 17.28
CA GLY A 206 15.77 -19.86 17.43
C GLY A 206 15.22 -20.64 18.64
N MET A 207 14.47 -20.01 19.54
CA MET A 207 13.93 -20.69 20.73
C MET A 207 12.79 -21.64 20.38
N PRO A 208 12.69 -22.81 21.04
CA PRO A 208 11.52 -23.67 20.93
C PRO A 208 10.32 -23.06 21.69
N LEU A 209 9.10 -23.47 21.27
CA LEU A 209 7.87 -23.16 22.00
C LEU A 209 7.97 -23.66 23.44
N SER A 210 7.77 -22.75 24.40
CA SER A 210 7.79 -23.04 25.83
C SER A 210 7.02 -21.98 26.61
N ASP A 211 6.70 -22.27 27.87
CA ASP A 211 6.01 -21.33 28.76
C ASP A 211 6.83 -20.05 29.05
N GLN A 212 8.14 -20.07 28.79
CA GLN A 212 9.04 -18.93 28.95
C GLN A 212 9.08 -18.02 27.71
N LEU A 213 8.50 -18.45 26.59
CA LEU A 213 8.59 -17.72 25.32
C LEU A 213 7.94 -16.33 25.44
N ALA A 214 6.79 -16.23 26.11
CA ALA A 214 6.10 -14.96 26.32
C ALA A 214 6.92 -13.98 27.17
N GLU A 215 7.54 -14.45 28.25
CA GLU A 215 8.41 -13.62 29.10
C GLU A 215 9.63 -13.11 28.32
N PHE A 216 10.29 -14.00 27.58
CA PHE A 216 11.43 -13.63 26.75
C PHE A 216 11.04 -12.64 25.63
N TYR A 217 9.85 -12.80 25.04
CA TYR A 217 9.29 -11.85 24.08
C TYR A 217 9.13 -10.47 24.72
N SER A 218 8.45 -10.37 25.86
CA SER A 218 8.14 -9.08 26.49
C SER A 218 9.41 -8.30 26.83
N ILE A 219 10.46 -8.97 27.32
CA ILE A 219 11.76 -8.36 27.59
C ILE A 219 12.41 -7.85 26.29
N SER A 220 12.48 -8.71 25.27
CA SER A 220 13.10 -8.39 23.98
C SER A 220 12.37 -7.24 23.29
N ALA A 221 11.03 -7.28 23.23
CA ALA A 221 10.20 -6.24 22.65
C ALA A 221 10.34 -4.89 23.38
N ALA A 222 10.40 -4.90 24.72
CA ALA A 222 10.63 -3.70 25.50
C ALA A 222 12.01 -3.07 25.20
N ASN A 223 13.06 -3.89 25.04
CA ASN A 223 14.39 -3.42 24.66
C ASN A 223 14.39 -2.84 23.23
N ASN A 224 13.77 -3.55 22.28
CA ASN A 224 13.62 -3.10 20.89
C ASN A 224 12.96 -1.71 20.86
N ARG A 225 11.81 -1.57 21.51
CA ARG A 225 11.06 -0.32 21.55
C ARG A 225 11.85 0.82 22.17
N GLN A 226 12.57 0.59 23.27
CA GLN A 226 13.43 1.61 23.89
C GLN A 226 14.50 2.14 22.93
N VAL A 227 15.17 1.24 22.19
CA VAL A 227 16.20 1.64 21.22
C VAL A 227 15.58 2.42 20.06
N PHE A 228 14.46 1.97 19.51
CA PHE A 228 13.77 2.65 18.40
C PHE A 228 13.26 4.04 18.80
N GLU A 229 12.70 4.18 20.01
CA GLU A 229 12.25 5.47 20.51
C GLU A 229 13.44 6.44 20.72
N ALA A 230 14.58 5.94 21.21
CA ALA A 230 15.78 6.75 21.39
C ALA A 230 16.32 7.33 20.06
N VAL A 231 16.06 6.67 18.93
CA VAL A 231 16.51 7.07 17.59
C VAL A 231 15.38 7.57 16.69
N ARG A 232 14.16 7.73 17.23
CA ARG A 232 12.98 8.15 16.45
C ARG A 232 13.22 9.43 15.65
N HIS A 233 13.93 10.39 16.22
CA HIS A 233 14.26 11.65 15.55
C HIS A 233 15.07 11.46 14.25
N PHE A 234 15.95 10.45 14.18
CA PHE A 234 16.65 10.07 12.94
C PHE A 234 15.69 9.44 11.92
N LEU A 235 14.69 8.68 12.39
CA LEU A 235 13.71 8.01 11.52
C LEU A 235 12.71 8.98 10.89
N VAL A 236 12.28 10.00 11.66
CA VAL A 236 11.37 11.05 11.19
C VAL A 236 12.12 12.08 10.33
N GLY A 237 13.46 12.11 10.38
CA GLY A 237 14.25 13.01 9.56
C GLY A 237 13.95 14.47 9.89
N GLU A 238 13.97 14.84 11.17
CA GLU A 238 13.94 16.24 11.61
C GLU A 238 15.22 16.96 11.16
N GLY A 239 15.35 17.17 9.85
CA GLY A 239 16.28 18.11 9.26
C GLY A 239 15.80 19.51 9.60
N GLU A 240 16.76 20.41 9.80
CA GLU A 240 16.59 21.81 10.19
C GLU A 240 15.68 22.65 9.27
N ASP A 241 15.18 22.07 8.16
CA ASP A 241 14.44 22.71 7.07
C ASP A 241 12.91 22.55 7.12
N GLY A 242 12.34 21.97 8.19
CA GLY A 242 10.88 21.92 8.37
C GLY A 242 10.14 21.00 7.40
N GLN A 243 10.80 19.93 6.91
CA GLN A 243 10.15 18.91 6.10
C GLN A 243 9.13 18.12 6.91
N ALA A 244 7.98 17.80 6.29
CA ALA A 244 6.94 16.99 6.90
C ALA A 244 7.47 15.58 7.19
N ALA A 245 6.98 14.97 8.27
CA ALA A 245 7.32 13.60 8.63
C ALA A 245 7.13 12.63 7.44
N PRO A 246 7.95 11.56 7.34
CA PRO A 246 7.83 10.59 6.26
C PRO A 246 6.43 10.00 6.27
N GLN A 247 5.76 10.03 5.12
CA GLN A 247 4.48 9.33 4.99
C GLN A 247 4.75 7.83 4.99
N LEU A 248 4.10 7.11 5.90
CA LEU A 248 4.14 5.65 5.91
C LEU A 248 3.23 5.10 4.81
N PRO A 249 3.57 3.96 4.19
CA PRO A 249 2.68 3.28 3.24
C PRO A 249 1.31 2.99 3.86
N SER A 250 0.28 3.02 3.02
CA SER A 250 -1.05 2.56 3.43
C SER A 250 -0.97 1.09 3.89
N VAL A 251 -1.79 0.73 4.88
CA VAL A 251 -1.96 -0.68 5.28
C VAL A 251 -2.42 -1.56 4.11
N PHE A 252 -3.15 -0.96 3.16
CA PHE A 252 -3.66 -1.61 1.94
C PHE A 252 -2.70 -1.51 0.74
N ASP A 253 -1.51 -0.91 0.90
CA ASP A 253 -0.51 -0.83 -0.16
C ASP A 253 0.13 -2.20 -0.40
N ALA A 254 -0.56 -3.12 -1.09
CA ALA A 254 -0.06 -4.49 -1.26
C ALA A 254 1.30 -4.61 -2.01
N SER A 255 1.85 -3.51 -2.51
CA SER A 255 3.18 -3.46 -3.11
C SER A 255 4.31 -3.24 -2.09
N ALA A 256 3.99 -2.77 -0.88
CA ALA A 256 4.95 -2.57 0.20
C ALA A 256 5.06 -3.81 1.12
N PRO A 257 6.23 -4.07 1.73
CA PRO A 257 6.41 -5.16 2.69
C PRO A 257 5.39 -5.13 3.82
N ARG A 258 4.87 -6.30 4.27
CA ARG A 258 3.87 -6.38 5.35
C ARG A 258 4.25 -5.57 6.60
N PRO A 259 5.48 -5.66 7.15
CA PRO A 259 5.88 -4.86 8.31
C PRO A 259 5.85 -3.35 8.05
N ALA A 260 6.21 -2.91 6.83
CA ALA A 260 6.17 -1.50 6.45
C ALA A 260 4.74 -0.94 6.38
N ARG A 261 3.74 -1.82 6.32
CA ARG A 261 2.30 -1.51 6.34
C ARG A 261 1.70 -1.55 7.74
N GLY A 262 2.53 -1.75 8.77
CA GLY A 262 2.08 -1.89 10.15
C GLY A 262 1.47 -3.25 10.49
N LEU A 263 1.61 -4.26 9.62
CA LEU A 263 1.13 -5.63 9.85
C LEU A 263 2.25 -6.54 10.39
N LEU A 264 1.85 -7.65 11.03
CA LEU A 264 2.83 -8.64 11.48
C LEU A 264 3.44 -9.41 10.30
N CYS A 265 4.68 -9.86 10.51
CA CYS A 265 5.45 -10.61 9.55
C CYS A 265 5.03 -12.10 9.53
N GLU A 266 4.34 -12.49 8.47
CA GLU A 266 4.00 -13.89 8.19
C GLU A 266 5.06 -14.50 7.26
N GLY A 267 5.81 -15.48 7.76
CA GLY A 267 6.90 -16.10 7.00
C GLY A 267 8.17 -15.25 6.94
N ASP A 268 8.84 -15.23 5.79
CA ASP A 268 10.06 -14.44 5.56
C ASP A 268 9.70 -13.03 5.09
N CYS A 269 10.14 -12.00 5.83
CA CYS A 269 9.88 -10.59 5.52
C CYS A 269 11.13 -9.81 5.13
N LEU A 270 12.27 -10.48 4.98
CA LEU A 270 13.52 -9.84 4.55
C LEU A 270 13.73 -9.88 3.02
N ALA A 271 12.70 -10.31 2.27
CA ALA A 271 12.71 -10.41 0.82
C ALA A 271 12.25 -9.13 0.12
#